data_AF-A0A5N3UJU1-F1
#
_entry.id   AF-A0A5N3UJU1-F1
#
_cell.length_a   1.000
_cell.length_b   1.000
_cell.length_c   1.000
_cell.angle_alpha   90.00
_cell.angle_beta   90.00
_cell.angle_gamma   90.00
#
_symmetry.space_group_name_H-M   'P 1'
#
loop_
_entity.id
_entity.type
_entity.pdbx_description
1 polymer ?
#
loop_
_entity_poly.entity_id
_entity_poly.type
_entity_poly.pdbx_seq_one_letter_code
_entity_poly.pdbx_strand_id
1 'polypeptide(L)' 'MTVTQLLHSGREEARGFTQGIRSDISCLKNRGSCVPNRCPGRLRQIGVCFWARVKCCRR' A
#
# COMPACT_ATOMS: atom_id res chain seq x y z
N MET A 1 -7.75 19.30 18.63
CA MET A 1 -7.84 18.50 17.38
C MET A 1 -8.56 19.40 16.38
N THR A 2 -8.07 19.88 15.25
CA THR A 2 -6.93 19.53 14.37
C THR A 2 -6.87 20.67 13.33
N VAL A 3 -5.78 21.45 13.27
CA VAL A 3 -5.61 22.57 12.33
C VAL A 3 -4.40 22.30 11.41
N THR A 4 -4.38 21.14 10.75
CA THR A 4 -3.23 20.72 9.93
C THR A 4 -3.64 20.01 8.63
N GLN A 5 -4.74 20.42 8.01
CA GLN A 5 -5.24 19.78 6.77
C GLN A 5 -5.33 20.71 5.55
N LEU A 6 -4.90 21.97 5.63
CA LEU A 6 -5.09 22.95 4.55
C LEU A 6 -3.92 23.12 3.57
N LEU A 7 -2.95 22.20 3.50
CA LEU A 7 -1.78 22.34 2.61
C LEU A 7 -1.39 21.12 1.77
N HIS A 8 -2.27 20.14 1.53
CA HIS A 8 -2.05 19.11 0.50
C HIS A 8 -3.16 19.07 -0.56
N SER A 9 -3.13 20.11 -1.40
CA SER A 9 -3.23 20.04 -2.87
C SER A 9 -3.75 18.73 -3.50
N GLY A 10 -4.99 18.74 -3.96
CA GLY A 10 -5.35 18.40 -5.35
C GLY A 10 -5.38 16.93 -5.79
N ARG A 11 -6.57 16.54 -6.27
CA ARG A 11 -6.96 15.35 -7.09
C ARG A 11 -7.28 14.06 -6.35
N GLU A 12 -8.58 13.85 -6.19
CA GLU A 12 -9.20 12.55 -5.97
C GLU A 12 -8.91 11.60 -7.14
N GLU A 13 -8.28 10.46 -6.86
CA GLU A 13 -8.52 9.25 -7.65
C GLU A 13 -9.49 8.38 -6.84
N ALA A 14 -10.77 8.49 -7.17
CA ALA A 14 -11.83 7.63 -6.69
C ALA A 14 -11.64 6.19 -7.18
N ARG A 15 -10.80 5.42 -6.49
CA ARG A 15 -10.70 3.95 -6.56
C ARG A 15 -10.35 3.45 -5.17
N GLY A 16 -11.36 3.12 -4.37
CA GLY A 16 -11.15 2.71 -2.98
C GLY A 16 -10.23 1.50 -2.88
N PHE A 17 -9.03 1.66 -2.34
CA PHE A 17 -8.19 0.57 -1.80
C PHE A 17 -7.03 1.19 -1.01
N THR A 18 -7.30 1.41 0.30
CA THR A 18 -6.35 1.70 1.39
C THR A 18 -5.36 2.87 1.20
N GLN A 19 -4.95 3.50 2.29
CA GLN A 19 -3.66 4.23 2.34
C GLN A 19 -2.51 3.21 2.23
N GLY A 20 -2.56 2.40 1.17
CA GLY A 20 -1.91 1.11 1.06
C GLY A 20 -0.42 1.32 1.03
N ILE A 21 0.28 0.62 1.92
CA ILE A 21 1.72 0.40 1.93
C ILE A 21 2.27 0.59 0.51
N ARG A 22 3.15 1.59 0.32
CA ARG A 22 3.81 1.91 -0.97
C ARG A 22 5.32 1.68 -0.94
N SER A 23 5.82 1.18 0.18
CA SER A 23 7.24 1.00 0.44
C SER A 23 7.48 -0.39 0.99
N ASP A 24 8.57 -1.00 0.58
CA ASP A 24 9.08 -2.27 1.10
C ASP A 24 9.22 -2.25 2.63
N ILE A 25 9.72 -1.14 3.20
CA ILE A 25 9.88 -1.01 4.66
C ILE A 25 8.54 -1.09 5.36
N SER A 26 7.53 -0.38 4.84
CA SER A 26 6.17 -0.41 5.39
C SER A 26 5.52 -1.79 5.21
N CYS A 27 5.83 -2.49 4.11
CA CYS A 27 5.38 -3.86 3.88
C CYS A 27 5.95 -4.82 4.92
N LEU A 28 7.26 -4.75 5.15
CA LEU A 28 7.96 -5.56 6.13
C LEU A 28 7.48 -5.29 7.56
N LYS A 29 7.28 -4.01 7.93
CA LYS A 29 6.71 -3.62 9.23
C LYS A 29 5.31 -4.20 9.47
N ASN A 30 4.52 -4.33 8.41
CA ASN A 30 3.21 -4.96 8.45
C ASN A 30 3.27 -6.50 8.32
N ARG A 31 4.46 -7.11 8.43
CA ARG A 31 4.67 -8.55 8.27
C ARG A 31 4.22 -9.07 6.90
N GLY A 32 4.25 -8.20 5.90
CA GLY A 32 4.02 -8.54 4.50
C GLY A 32 5.32 -8.88 3.79
N SER A 33 5.18 -9.38 2.56
CA SER A 33 6.28 -9.72 1.66
C SER A 33 6.03 -9.10 0.29
N CYS A 34 7.08 -8.52 -0.29
CA CYS A 34 7.05 -7.94 -1.63
C CYS A 34 7.16 -9.05 -2.67
N VAL A 35 6.18 -9.19 -3.55
CA VAL A 35 6.19 -10.15 -4.65
C VAL A 35 5.91 -9.46 -5.99
N PRO A 36 6.64 -9.76 -7.08
CA PRO A 36 6.56 -9.02 -8.34
C PRO A 36 5.33 -9.37 -9.21
N ASN A 37 4.64 -10.48 -8.94
CA ASN A 37 3.50 -10.94 -9.76
C ASN A 37 2.15 -10.74 -9.04
N ARG A 38 1.72 -11.78 -8.32
CA ARG A 38 0.48 -11.80 -7.53
C ARG A 38 0.78 -12.45 -6.19
N CYS A 39 -0.01 -12.12 -5.17
CA CYS A 39 0.09 -12.79 -3.89
C CYS A 39 -0.20 -14.30 -4.07
N PRO A 40 0.74 -15.18 -3.74
CA PRO A 40 0.53 -16.62 -3.94
C PRO A 40 -0.44 -17.19 -2.89
N GLY A 41 -1.24 -18.19 -3.29
CA GLY A 41 -2.06 -18.98 -2.37
C GLY A 41 -3.11 -18.17 -1.59
N ARG A 42 -3.02 -18.22 -0.25
CA ARG A 42 -3.97 -17.56 0.68
C ARG A 42 -3.55 -16.14 1.08
N LEU A 43 -2.48 -15.60 0.51
CA LEU A 43 -2.01 -14.27 0.86
C LEU A 43 -2.91 -13.19 0.21
N ARG A 44 -3.25 -12.17 0.97
CA ARG A 44 -4.00 -11.00 0.51
C ARG A 44 -3.06 -9.85 0.16
N GLN A 45 -3.38 -9.13 -0.91
CA GLN A 45 -2.71 -7.88 -1.25
C GLN A 45 -3.11 -6.81 -0.25
N ILE A 46 -2.15 -6.24 0.47
CA ILE A 46 -2.35 -5.15 1.42
C ILE A 46 -1.76 -3.82 0.95
N GLY A 47 -1.01 -3.85 -0.15
CA GLY A 47 -0.44 -2.67 -0.78
C GLY A 47 0.48 -3.04 -1.94
N VAL A 48 1.45 -2.18 -2.20
CA VAL A 48 2.52 -2.35 -3.18
C VAL A 48 3.86 -2.02 -2.53
N CYS A 49 4.94 -2.60 -3.03
CA CYS A 49 6.28 -2.15 -2.66
C CYS A 49 6.71 -1.07 -3.68
N PHE A 50 8.01 -0.81 -3.81
CA PHE A 50 8.63 0.23 -4.66
C PHE A 50 7.88 0.66 -5.94
N TRP A 51 7.28 -0.28 -6.67
CA TRP A 51 6.55 -0.03 -7.92
C TRP A 51 5.17 -0.67 -7.89
N ALA A 52 4.23 -0.11 -8.66
CA ALA A 52 2.87 -0.64 -8.82
C ALA A 52 2.82 -2.11 -9.28
N ARG A 53 3.92 -2.65 -9.84
CA ARG A 53 4.07 -4.06 -10.20
C ARG A 53 4.34 -4.97 -9.01
N VAL A 54 5.06 -4.50 -7.99
CA VAL A 54 5.41 -5.31 -6.82
C VAL A 54 4.32 -5.18 -5.78
N LYS A 55 3.64 -6.28 -5.51
CA LYS A 55 2.53 -6.38 -4.56
C LYS A 55 3.07 -6.63 -3.17
N CYS A 56 2.58 -5.89 -2.19
CA CYS A 56 2.80 -6.23 -0.78
C CYS A 56 1.71 -7.22 -0.36
N CYS A 57 2.12 -8.43 0.01
CA CYS A 57 1.24 -9.54 0.31
C CYS A 57 1.41 -9.99 1.75
N ARG A 58 0.30 -10.26 2.44
CA ARG A 58 0.29 -10.74 3.82
C ARG A 58 -0.68 -11.90 3.96
N ARG A 59 -0.38 -12.88 4.81
CA ARG A 59 -1.39 -13.87 5.21
C ARG A 59 -2.57 -13.21 5.90
#